data_AF-A0A954VXR1-F1
#
_entry.id   AF-A0A954VXR1-F1
#
_cell.length_a   1.000
_cell.length_b   1.000
_cell.length_c   1.000
_cell.angle_alpha   90.00
_cell.angle_beta   90.00
_cell.angle_gamma   90.00
#
_symmetry.space_group_name_H-M   'P 1'
#
loop_
_entity.id
_entity.type
_entity.pdbx_description
1 polymer ?
#
loop_
_entity_poly.entity_id
_entity_poly.type
_entity_poly.pdbx_seq_one_letter_code
_entity_poly.pdbx_strand_id
1 'polypeptide(L)'
;MANPPLALGQDTVVDEPALIAELIGQLNSDSYARRSAATERLAGLGQPAVAPLTKAVMAGNLETATRGIYILRNLAVEAEDDTISQAALESLKQIANTKDNVHSQVAIKTLGQLGVLQQQRAIKVLQEKGAEFGQRAIRINENLVMPFRTIWFGPEWTGNLEDLEELKWVVDSPYSVDERFDAVAIGVDPNKWCVLLEGENVTDQWLAKLGKGRQLQALVLRHTKTTDEGIALLANLVDLRYLQIRHTPFSDASTKHFAKIASLIRLELYGTEITDEASQQLKQQLPAVDVDYRKGAMLGITCNRQPCSISMVYAGSAADKAGLRVGDTIVKFADAAIFSFADLTEQISKYSPGQQVIVAIERNGKTEEHEVLLGEWIEP
;
A
#
# COMPACT_ATOMS: atom_id res chain seq x y z
N MET A 1 -3.54 -1.64 -77.05
CA MET A 1 -3.50 -2.92 -76.31
C MET A 1 -3.07 -2.58 -74.89
N ALA A 2 -4.00 -2.60 -73.94
CA ALA A 2 -3.71 -2.30 -72.54
C ALA A 2 -3.24 -3.58 -71.84
N ASN A 3 -2.13 -3.49 -71.11
CA ASN A 3 -1.65 -4.57 -70.23
C ASN A 3 -2.70 -4.87 -69.15
N PRO A 4 -2.98 -6.14 -68.82
CA PRO A 4 -3.81 -6.46 -67.67
C PRO A 4 -3.06 -6.12 -66.38
N PRO A 5 -3.76 -5.73 -65.30
CA PRO A 5 -3.12 -5.47 -64.01
C PRO A 5 -2.61 -6.78 -63.40
N LEU A 6 -1.41 -6.72 -62.81
CA LEU A 6 -0.87 -7.77 -61.96
C LEU A 6 -1.85 -8.04 -60.81
N ALA A 7 -2.27 -9.30 -60.67
CA ALA A 7 -2.98 -9.77 -59.49
C ALA A 7 -2.05 -9.65 -58.27
N LEU A 8 -2.46 -8.83 -57.30
CA LEU A 8 -1.85 -8.77 -55.98
C LEU A 8 -1.99 -10.14 -55.31
N GLY A 9 -0.89 -10.61 -54.74
CA GLY A 9 -0.76 -11.92 -54.12
C GLY A 9 -1.79 -12.15 -53.02
N GLN A 10 -2.23 -13.39 -52.93
CA GLN A 10 -3.16 -13.91 -51.94
C GLN A 10 -2.56 -13.71 -50.54
N ASP A 11 -3.31 -13.05 -49.65
CA ASP A 11 -3.12 -13.15 -48.20
C ASP A 11 -3.27 -14.63 -47.82
N THR A 12 -2.14 -15.32 -47.65
CA THR A 12 -2.12 -16.65 -47.07
C THR A 12 -2.60 -16.53 -45.63
N VAL A 13 -3.82 -16.98 -45.36
CA VAL A 13 -4.32 -17.19 -43.99
C VAL A 13 -3.37 -18.20 -43.35
N VAL A 14 -2.49 -17.71 -42.48
CA VAL A 14 -1.58 -18.57 -41.72
C VAL A 14 -2.44 -19.36 -40.74
N ASP A 15 -2.47 -20.68 -40.88
CA ASP A 15 -3.09 -21.59 -39.92
C ASP A 15 -2.31 -21.50 -38.60
N GLU A 16 -2.79 -20.67 -37.68
CA GLU A 16 -2.13 -20.33 -36.42
C GLU A 16 -1.86 -21.56 -35.52
N PRO A 17 -2.81 -22.49 -35.31
CA PRO A 17 -2.53 -23.77 -34.64
C PRO A 17 -1.40 -24.58 -35.29
N ALA A 18 -1.38 -24.69 -36.62
CA ALA A 18 -0.33 -25.42 -37.33
C ALA A 18 1.04 -24.74 -37.18
N LEU A 19 1.06 -23.40 -37.23
CA LEU A 19 2.25 -22.61 -37.01
C LEU A 19 2.80 -22.81 -35.58
N ILE A 20 1.95 -22.75 -34.56
CA ILE A 20 2.37 -22.95 -33.16
C ILE A 20 3.00 -24.34 -32.99
N ALA A 21 2.39 -25.37 -33.56
CA ALA A 21 2.92 -26.74 -33.51
C ALA A 21 4.29 -26.84 -34.19
N GLU A 22 4.47 -26.20 -35.34
CA GLU A 22 5.76 -26.15 -36.05
C GLU A 22 6.85 -25.47 -35.20
N LEU A 23 6.55 -24.29 -34.66
CA LEU A 23 7.48 -23.51 -33.84
C LEU A 23 7.88 -24.28 -32.56
N ILE A 24 6.92 -24.97 -31.92
CA ILE A 24 7.21 -25.83 -30.78
C ILE A 24 8.19 -26.94 -31.16
N GLY A 25 8.01 -27.57 -32.32
CA GLY A 25 8.94 -28.59 -32.83
C GLY A 25 10.36 -28.05 -33.04
N GLN A 26 10.49 -26.77 -33.37
CA GLN A 26 11.78 -26.11 -33.58
C GLN A 26 12.51 -25.75 -32.28
N LEU A 27 11.84 -25.78 -31.11
CA LEU A 27 12.46 -25.47 -29.81
C LEU A 27 13.57 -26.43 -29.42
N ASN A 28 13.63 -27.63 -30.02
CA ASN A 28 14.72 -28.59 -29.82
C ASN A 28 15.55 -28.82 -31.10
N SER A 29 15.54 -27.87 -32.05
CA SER A 29 16.39 -27.97 -33.24
C SER A 29 17.87 -27.94 -32.86
N ASP A 30 18.74 -28.67 -33.56
CA ASP A 30 20.19 -28.57 -33.36
C ASP A 30 20.74 -27.16 -33.68
N SER A 31 20.05 -26.41 -34.55
CA SER A 31 20.40 -25.03 -34.90
C SER A 31 19.94 -24.05 -33.83
N TYR A 32 20.89 -23.41 -33.14
CA TYR A 32 20.60 -22.35 -32.17
C TYR A 32 19.75 -21.22 -32.77
N ALA A 33 20.04 -20.83 -34.02
CA ALA A 33 19.29 -19.78 -34.71
C ALA A 33 17.81 -20.15 -34.88
N ARG A 34 17.51 -21.41 -35.23
CA ARG A 34 16.12 -21.88 -35.33
C ARG A 34 15.43 -21.91 -33.97
N ARG A 35 16.12 -22.40 -32.93
CA ARG A 35 15.55 -22.40 -31.56
C ARG A 35 15.25 -20.97 -31.08
N SER A 36 16.18 -20.03 -31.33
CA SER A 36 16.02 -18.62 -30.94
C SER A 36 14.86 -17.94 -31.68
N ALA A 37 14.79 -18.09 -33.00
CA ALA A 37 13.70 -17.53 -33.80
C ALA A 37 12.33 -18.12 -33.42
N ALA A 38 12.27 -19.42 -33.14
CA ALA A 38 11.05 -20.06 -32.66
C ALA A 38 10.64 -19.54 -31.28
N THR A 39 11.60 -19.31 -30.38
CA THR A 39 11.36 -18.75 -29.04
C THR A 39 10.73 -17.37 -29.14
N GLU A 40 11.31 -16.49 -29.96
CA GLU A 40 10.83 -15.13 -30.16
C GLU A 40 9.45 -15.08 -30.82
N ARG A 41 9.22 -15.88 -31.88
CA ARG A 41 7.90 -15.97 -32.53
C ARG A 41 6.82 -16.50 -31.57
N LEU A 42 7.11 -17.55 -30.80
CA LEU A 42 6.14 -18.10 -29.85
C LEU A 42 5.79 -17.09 -28.75
N ALA A 43 6.74 -16.29 -28.27
CA ALA A 43 6.46 -15.21 -27.33
C ALA A 43 5.58 -14.12 -27.97
N GLY A 44 5.82 -13.76 -29.24
CA GLY A 44 5.02 -12.77 -29.95
C GLY A 44 3.58 -13.21 -30.27
N LEU A 45 3.28 -14.51 -30.24
CA LEU A 45 1.93 -15.03 -30.48
C LEU A 45 0.99 -14.83 -29.28
N GLY A 46 1.50 -14.63 -28.05
CA GLY A 46 0.67 -14.34 -26.89
C GLY A 46 -0.18 -15.53 -26.41
N GLN A 47 -1.46 -15.29 -26.07
CA GLN A 47 -2.36 -16.27 -25.45
C GLN A 47 -2.50 -17.61 -26.20
N PRO A 48 -2.66 -17.64 -27.53
CA PRO A 48 -2.81 -18.88 -28.29
C PRO A 48 -1.65 -19.86 -28.12
N ALA A 49 -0.42 -19.36 -27.89
CA ALA A 49 0.76 -20.19 -27.70
C ALA A 49 0.83 -20.86 -26.31
N VAL A 50 0.14 -20.31 -25.29
CA VAL A 50 0.29 -20.72 -23.89
C VAL A 50 -0.05 -22.19 -23.68
N ALA A 51 -1.27 -22.62 -24.02
CA ALA A 51 -1.71 -23.99 -23.75
C ALA A 51 -0.95 -25.08 -24.56
N PRO A 52 -0.68 -24.89 -25.88
CA PRO A 52 0.17 -25.81 -26.63
C PRO A 52 1.59 -25.91 -26.06
N LEU A 53 2.17 -24.78 -25.64
CA LEU A 53 3.51 -24.74 -25.07
C LEU A 53 3.58 -25.45 -23.72
N THR A 54 2.58 -25.29 -22.85
CA THR A 54 2.49 -26.01 -21.57
C THR A 54 2.51 -27.52 -21.77
N LYS A 55 1.71 -28.02 -22.74
CA LYS A 55 1.73 -29.45 -23.10
C LYS A 55 3.11 -29.89 -23.59
N ALA A 56 3.75 -29.08 -24.44
CA ALA A 56 5.08 -29.38 -24.98
C ALA A 56 6.18 -29.38 -23.92
N VAL A 57 6.11 -28.49 -22.92
CA VAL A 57 7.02 -28.47 -21.77
C VAL A 57 6.87 -29.74 -20.94
N MET A 58 5.62 -30.15 -20.66
CA MET A 58 5.33 -31.32 -19.82
C MET A 58 5.73 -32.65 -20.48
N ALA A 59 5.68 -32.73 -21.81
CA ALA A 59 6.00 -33.94 -22.57
C ALA A 59 7.41 -33.93 -23.23
N GLY A 60 8.04 -32.76 -23.28
CA GLY A 60 9.26 -32.52 -24.04
C GLY A 60 10.53 -32.91 -23.30
N ASN A 61 11.67 -32.71 -23.97
CA ASN A 61 12.98 -32.85 -23.35
C ASN A 61 13.39 -31.56 -22.61
N LEU A 62 14.57 -31.57 -22.00
CA LEU A 62 15.06 -30.44 -21.20
C LEU A 62 15.18 -29.13 -21.98
N GLU A 63 15.57 -29.15 -23.27
CA GLU A 63 15.71 -27.93 -24.08
C GLU A 63 14.33 -27.33 -24.38
N THR A 64 13.38 -28.14 -24.84
CA THR A 64 11.99 -27.71 -25.06
C THR A 64 11.38 -27.19 -23.77
N ALA A 65 11.59 -27.88 -22.65
CA ALA A 65 11.07 -27.46 -21.36
C ALA A 65 11.67 -26.13 -20.89
N THR A 66 13.00 -25.97 -20.99
CA THR A 66 13.68 -24.74 -20.56
C THR A 66 13.24 -23.53 -21.39
N ARG A 67 13.18 -23.66 -22.72
CA ARG A 67 12.72 -22.57 -23.60
C ARG A 67 11.23 -22.30 -23.46
N GLY A 68 10.41 -23.34 -23.32
CA GLY A 68 8.99 -23.16 -23.09
C GLY A 68 8.70 -22.46 -21.77
N ILE A 69 9.39 -22.83 -20.68
CA ILE A 69 9.29 -22.13 -19.39
C ILE A 69 9.79 -20.68 -19.51
N TYR A 70 10.86 -20.42 -20.28
CA TYR A 70 11.33 -19.06 -20.55
C TYR A 70 10.28 -18.20 -21.28
N ILE A 71 9.62 -18.74 -22.31
CA ILE A 71 8.57 -18.03 -23.04
C ILE A 71 7.38 -17.75 -22.11
N LEU A 72 6.92 -18.75 -21.34
CA LEU A 72 5.84 -18.59 -20.36
C LEU A 72 6.20 -17.54 -19.30
N ARG A 73 7.45 -17.51 -18.83
CA ARG A 73 7.94 -16.46 -17.91
C ARG A 73 7.82 -15.07 -18.54
N ASN A 74 8.28 -14.89 -19.77
CA ASN A 74 8.25 -13.58 -20.42
C ASN A 74 6.80 -13.12 -20.65
N LEU A 75 5.93 -14.02 -21.13
CA LEU A 75 4.49 -13.74 -21.25
C LEU A 75 3.86 -13.37 -19.90
N ALA A 76 4.32 -13.95 -18.80
CA ALA A 76 3.82 -13.64 -17.45
C ALA A 76 4.32 -12.29 -16.88
N VAL A 77 5.36 -11.68 -17.45
CA VAL A 77 5.93 -10.40 -16.98
C VAL A 77 5.59 -9.25 -17.93
N GLU A 78 5.75 -9.48 -19.23
CA GLU A 78 5.86 -8.45 -20.25
C GLU A 78 4.56 -8.25 -21.05
N ALA A 79 3.58 -9.16 -20.92
CA ALA A 79 2.31 -8.98 -21.60
C ALA A 79 1.56 -7.75 -21.06
N GLU A 80 1.04 -6.94 -21.98
CA GLU A 80 0.16 -5.82 -21.67
C GLU A 80 -1.23 -6.29 -21.21
N ASP A 81 -1.67 -7.45 -21.72
CA ASP A 81 -2.94 -8.08 -21.36
C ASP A 81 -2.78 -8.98 -20.12
N ASP A 82 -3.51 -8.62 -19.06
CA ASP A 82 -3.57 -9.36 -17.79
C ASP A 82 -4.02 -10.82 -17.95
N THR A 83 -4.86 -11.12 -18.95
CA THR A 83 -5.34 -12.48 -19.21
C THR A 83 -4.22 -13.38 -19.73
N ILE A 84 -3.30 -12.83 -20.54
CA ILE A 84 -2.11 -13.53 -21.02
C ILE A 84 -1.16 -13.80 -19.85
N SER A 85 -0.92 -12.76 -19.05
CA SER A 85 -0.06 -12.85 -17.87
C SER A 85 -0.55 -13.93 -16.88
N GLN A 86 -1.86 -13.97 -16.63
CA GLN A 86 -2.50 -14.97 -15.76
C GLN A 86 -2.43 -16.38 -16.36
N ALA A 87 -2.76 -16.55 -17.65
CA ALA A 87 -2.71 -17.87 -18.29
C ALA A 87 -1.28 -18.46 -18.30
N ALA A 88 -0.28 -17.63 -18.52
CA ALA A 88 1.12 -18.02 -18.47
C ALA A 88 1.57 -18.38 -17.05
N LEU A 89 1.16 -17.61 -16.03
CA LEU A 89 1.42 -17.91 -14.63
C LEU A 89 0.75 -19.23 -14.18
N GLU A 90 -0.49 -19.47 -14.57
CA GLU A 90 -1.20 -20.72 -14.29
C GLU A 90 -0.51 -21.93 -14.94
N SER A 91 -0.03 -21.77 -16.18
CA SER A 91 0.76 -22.79 -16.86
C SER A 91 2.06 -23.11 -16.12
N LEU A 92 2.79 -22.09 -15.64
CA LEU A 92 3.99 -22.29 -14.83
C LEU A 92 3.68 -23.01 -13.51
N LYS A 93 2.58 -22.65 -12.82
CA LYS A 93 2.10 -23.35 -11.62
C LYS A 93 1.72 -24.80 -11.93
N GLN A 94 1.06 -25.05 -13.05
CA GLN A 94 0.71 -26.39 -13.50
C GLN A 94 1.96 -27.25 -13.70
N ILE A 95 2.99 -26.73 -14.39
CA ILE A 95 4.26 -27.43 -14.62
C ILE A 95 4.98 -27.70 -13.29
N ALA A 96 5.04 -26.71 -12.40
CA ALA A 96 5.65 -26.81 -11.08
C ALA A 96 5.00 -27.89 -10.19
N ASN A 97 3.70 -28.12 -10.34
CA ASN A 97 2.94 -29.11 -9.58
C ASN A 97 3.00 -30.54 -10.17
N THR A 98 3.71 -30.76 -11.28
CA THR A 98 3.91 -32.11 -11.83
C THR A 98 4.93 -32.91 -11.01
N LYS A 99 4.96 -34.25 -11.18
CA LYS A 99 5.90 -35.19 -10.52
C LYS A 99 7.30 -34.58 -10.44
N ASP A 100 7.97 -34.67 -9.29
CA ASP A 100 9.30 -34.10 -9.04
C ASP A 100 10.31 -34.52 -10.13
N ASN A 101 10.52 -33.62 -11.10
CA ASN A 101 11.36 -33.83 -12.27
C ASN A 101 12.05 -32.51 -12.62
N VAL A 102 13.02 -32.55 -13.54
CA VAL A 102 13.84 -31.37 -13.86
C VAL A 102 12.97 -30.20 -14.38
N HIS A 103 11.87 -30.47 -15.07
CA HIS A 103 10.96 -29.44 -15.59
C HIS A 103 10.18 -28.74 -14.47
N SER A 104 9.67 -29.50 -13.49
CA SER A 104 8.97 -28.92 -12.34
C SER A 104 9.91 -28.08 -11.47
N GLN A 105 11.16 -28.51 -11.27
CA GLN A 105 12.17 -27.73 -10.55
C GLN A 105 12.53 -26.41 -11.26
N VAL A 106 12.68 -26.43 -12.59
CA VAL A 106 12.91 -25.22 -13.39
C VAL A 106 11.70 -24.28 -13.30
N ALA A 107 10.47 -24.80 -13.31
CA ALA A 107 9.25 -24.01 -13.15
C ALA A 107 9.14 -23.41 -11.75
N ILE A 108 9.44 -24.15 -10.67
CA ILE A 108 9.47 -23.65 -9.28
C ILE A 108 10.45 -22.49 -9.15
N LYS A 109 11.69 -22.66 -9.64
CA LYS A 109 12.69 -21.58 -9.62
C LYS A 109 12.23 -20.36 -10.41
N THR A 110 11.62 -20.59 -11.57
CA THR A 110 11.10 -19.53 -12.43
C THR A 110 9.97 -18.76 -11.75
N LEU A 111 9.03 -19.45 -11.09
CA LEU A 111 7.94 -18.82 -10.33
C LEU A 111 8.48 -17.94 -9.18
N GLY A 112 9.51 -18.41 -8.46
CA GLY A 112 10.17 -17.61 -7.44
C GLY A 112 10.78 -16.32 -7.99
N GLN A 113 11.44 -16.38 -9.15
CA GLN A 113 12.00 -15.20 -9.83
C GLN A 113 10.91 -14.29 -10.42
N LEU A 114 9.84 -14.89 -10.93
CA LEU A 114 8.71 -14.19 -11.55
C LEU A 114 8.00 -13.28 -10.56
N GLY A 115 7.75 -13.77 -9.34
CA GLY A 115 7.14 -12.96 -8.28
C GLY A 115 7.95 -11.69 -7.97
N VAL A 116 9.29 -11.80 -7.93
CA VAL A 116 10.18 -10.65 -7.70
C VAL A 116 10.09 -9.64 -8.86
N LEU A 117 10.08 -10.11 -10.11
CA LEU A 117 10.02 -9.24 -11.29
C LEU A 117 8.66 -8.54 -11.42
N GLN A 118 7.56 -9.25 -11.17
CA GLN A 118 6.21 -8.68 -11.17
C GLN A 118 6.07 -7.63 -10.07
N GLN A 119 6.58 -7.91 -8.87
CA GLN A 119 6.61 -6.92 -7.80
C GLN A 119 7.43 -5.68 -8.18
N GLN A 120 8.62 -5.85 -8.76
CA GLN A 120 9.45 -4.73 -9.22
C GLN A 120 8.74 -3.89 -10.29
N ARG A 121 8.09 -4.52 -11.26
CA ARG A 121 7.27 -3.84 -12.28
C ARG A 121 6.15 -3.04 -11.62
N ALA A 122 5.37 -3.66 -10.76
CA ALA A 122 4.24 -3.01 -10.09
C ALA A 122 4.68 -1.82 -9.23
N ILE A 123 5.74 -1.98 -8.44
CA ILE A 123 6.32 -0.87 -7.66
C ILE A 123 6.73 0.27 -8.60
N LYS A 124 7.40 -0.04 -9.71
CA LYS A 124 7.83 0.97 -10.69
C LYS A 124 6.64 1.72 -11.30
N VAL A 125 5.59 1.01 -11.73
CA VAL A 125 4.37 1.63 -12.29
C VAL A 125 3.71 2.56 -11.28
N LEU A 126 3.63 2.13 -10.02
CA LEU A 126 3.07 2.95 -8.94
C LEU A 126 3.95 4.18 -8.66
N GLN A 127 5.27 4.02 -8.61
CA GLN A 127 6.22 5.13 -8.41
C GLN A 127 6.20 6.14 -9.55
N GLU A 128 6.12 5.69 -10.80
CA GLU A 128 6.00 6.56 -11.98
C GLU A 128 4.73 7.41 -11.95
N LYS A 129 3.69 6.96 -11.24
CA LYS A 129 2.44 7.69 -11.01
C LYS A 129 2.45 8.52 -9.71
N GLY A 130 3.55 8.53 -8.96
CA GLY A 130 3.72 9.35 -7.76
C GLY A 130 3.43 8.63 -6.43
N ALA A 131 3.29 7.30 -6.41
CA ALA A 131 3.19 6.57 -5.15
C ALA A 131 4.57 6.46 -4.48
N GLU A 132 4.63 6.72 -3.18
CA GLU A 132 5.85 6.64 -2.41
C GLU A 132 5.95 5.33 -1.63
N PHE A 133 7.13 4.73 -1.64
CA PHE A 133 7.43 3.50 -0.91
C PHE A 133 8.45 3.79 0.17
N GLY A 134 8.17 3.38 1.40
CA GLY A 134 9.04 3.72 2.53
C GLY A 134 8.87 2.80 3.73
N GLN A 135 9.34 3.29 4.87
CA GLN A 135 9.10 2.67 6.17
C GLN A 135 8.64 3.71 7.16
N ARG A 136 7.68 3.33 8.00
CA ARG A 136 7.13 4.18 9.04
C ARG A 136 7.02 3.42 10.34
N ALA A 137 7.52 4.00 11.43
CA ALA A 137 7.30 3.50 12.77
C ALA A 137 5.86 3.80 13.19
N ILE A 138 5.05 2.76 13.35
CA ILE A 138 3.66 2.86 13.81
C ILE A 138 3.57 2.30 15.22
N ARG A 139 2.94 3.06 16.11
CA ARG A 139 2.63 2.60 17.46
C ARG A 139 1.37 1.77 17.42
N ILE A 140 1.49 0.50 17.77
CA ILE A 140 0.37 -0.45 17.81
C ILE A 140 -0.31 -0.42 19.17
N ASN A 141 0.45 -0.21 20.25
CA ASN A 141 -0.05 0.02 21.60
C ASN A 141 1.02 0.76 22.43
N GLU A 142 0.74 0.99 23.72
CA GLU A 142 1.64 1.72 24.64
C GLU A 142 3.08 1.18 24.68
N ASN A 143 3.26 -0.13 24.52
CA ASN A 143 4.56 -0.79 24.68
C ASN A 143 5.19 -1.25 23.36
N LEU A 144 4.50 -1.03 22.23
CA LEU A 144 4.89 -1.59 20.95
C LEU A 144 4.85 -0.54 19.84
N VAL A 145 6.03 -0.26 19.28
CA VAL A 145 6.21 0.51 18.06
C VAL A 145 6.90 -0.40 17.05
N MET A 146 6.33 -0.52 15.85
CA MET A 146 6.88 -1.39 14.81
C MET A 146 7.14 -0.62 13.51
N PRO A 147 8.23 -0.92 12.79
CA PRO A 147 8.42 -0.42 11.44
C PRO A 147 7.48 -1.17 10.48
N PHE A 148 6.60 -0.43 9.82
CA PHE A 148 5.82 -0.93 8.69
C PHE A 148 6.47 -0.48 7.40
N ARG A 149 6.45 -1.34 6.39
CA ARG A 149 6.65 -0.90 5.02
C ARG A 149 5.41 -0.14 4.57
N THR A 150 5.58 1.04 4.00
CA THR A 150 4.47 1.90 3.60
C THR A 150 4.39 2.05 2.09
N ILE A 151 3.16 2.10 1.58
CA ILE A 151 2.83 2.61 0.25
C ILE A 151 1.93 3.82 0.48
N TRP A 152 2.40 5.00 0.08
CA TRP A 152 1.65 6.24 0.23
C TRP A 152 1.17 6.74 -1.14
N PHE A 153 -0.14 6.91 -1.24
CA PHE A 153 -0.82 7.56 -2.34
C PHE A 153 -1.16 8.98 -1.89
N GLY A 154 -0.22 9.89 -2.10
CA GLY A 154 -0.26 11.27 -1.63
C GLY A 154 -0.71 12.29 -2.67
N PRO A 155 -0.52 13.60 -2.40
CA PRO A 155 -0.87 14.69 -3.31
C PRO A 155 -0.23 14.60 -4.71
N GLU A 156 0.95 13.99 -4.81
CA GLU A 156 1.68 13.78 -6.07
C GLU A 156 1.15 12.58 -6.88
N TRP A 157 0.20 11.81 -6.33
CA TRP A 157 -0.38 10.67 -7.03
C TRP A 157 -1.27 11.12 -8.20
N THR A 158 -0.92 10.68 -9.41
CA THR A 158 -1.60 11.00 -10.67
C THR A 158 -2.40 9.85 -11.27
N GLY A 159 -2.33 8.66 -10.67
CA GLY A 159 -3.06 7.48 -11.15
C GLY A 159 -4.53 7.44 -10.73
N ASN A 160 -5.22 6.37 -11.12
CA ASN A 160 -6.65 6.16 -10.89
C ASN A 160 -6.93 4.86 -10.10
N LEU A 161 -8.22 4.51 -9.99
CA LEU A 161 -8.67 3.31 -9.26
C LEU A 161 -8.18 1.99 -9.90
N GLU A 162 -8.01 1.94 -11.21
CA GLU A 162 -7.53 0.77 -11.94
C GLU A 162 -6.05 0.52 -11.67
N ASP A 163 -5.25 1.59 -11.54
CA ASP A 163 -3.82 1.50 -11.22
C ASP A 163 -3.57 0.84 -9.85
N LEU A 164 -4.54 0.87 -8.93
CA LEU A 164 -4.45 0.13 -7.67
C LEU A 164 -4.45 -1.39 -7.85
N GLU A 165 -4.83 -1.93 -9.01
CA GLU A 165 -4.70 -3.37 -9.30
C GLU A 165 -3.24 -3.83 -9.24
N GLU A 166 -2.27 -2.94 -9.49
CA GLU A 166 -0.84 -3.26 -9.38
C GLU A 166 -0.45 -3.71 -7.96
N LEU A 167 -1.23 -3.28 -6.95
CA LEU A 167 -1.05 -3.72 -5.58
C LEU A 167 -1.19 -5.25 -5.40
N LYS A 168 -1.83 -5.98 -6.32
CA LYS A 168 -1.89 -7.46 -6.27
C LYS A 168 -0.50 -8.11 -6.41
N TRP A 169 0.43 -7.43 -7.08
CA TRP A 169 1.79 -7.89 -7.31
C TRP A 169 2.78 -7.43 -6.25
N VAL A 170 2.43 -6.41 -5.47
CA VAL A 170 3.26 -5.93 -4.36
C VAL A 170 3.00 -6.82 -3.14
N VAL A 171 3.74 -7.93 -3.08
CA VAL A 171 3.66 -8.93 -2.02
C VAL A 171 4.50 -8.55 -0.80
N ASP A 172 4.19 -9.18 0.33
CA ASP A 172 4.94 -9.00 1.57
C ASP A 172 6.39 -9.48 1.39
N SER A 173 7.32 -8.83 2.08
CA SER A 173 8.73 -9.21 2.01
C SER A 173 8.93 -10.59 2.63
N PRO A 174 9.58 -11.54 1.92
CA PRO A 174 9.95 -12.83 2.53
C PRO A 174 11.09 -12.69 3.55
N TYR A 175 11.75 -11.53 3.60
CA TYR A 175 12.80 -11.21 4.55
C TYR A 175 12.24 -10.37 5.69
N SER A 176 12.33 -10.90 6.91
CA SER A 176 11.99 -10.19 8.14
C SER A 176 12.83 -8.91 8.26
N VAL A 177 12.17 -7.80 8.58
CA VAL A 177 12.89 -6.54 8.91
C VAL A 177 13.64 -6.63 10.24
N ASP A 178 13.41 -7.68 11.04
CA ASP A 178 14.16 -7.94 12.27
C ASP A 178 13.84 -9.35 12.82
N GLU A 179 14.85 -10.18 13.12
CA GLU A 179 14.64 -11.46 13.83
C GLU A 179 14.32 -11.27 15.33
N ARG A 180 14.42 -10.03 15.84
CA ARG A 180 14.18 -9.70 17.26
C ARG A 180 12.70 -9.62 17.65
N PHE A 181 11.79 -9.58 16.68
CA PHE A 181 10.35 -9.57 16.95
C PHE A 181 9.78 -10.93 16.59
N ASP A 182 9.43 -11.71 17.61
CA ASP A 182 8.70 -12.96 17.42
C ASP A 182 7.28 -12.59 16.94
N ALA A 183 7.12 -12.43 15.61
CA ALA A 183 5.91 -11.94 14.96
C ALA A 183 4.65 -12.76 15.33
N VAL A 184 4.86 -14.00 15.79
CA VAL A 184 3.83 -14.91 16.28
C VAL A 184 3.18 -14.44 17.59
N ALA A 185 3.90 -13.73 18.46
CA ALA A 185 3.40 -13.34 19.78
C ALA A 185 2.52 -12.06 19.76
N ILE A 186 2.53 -11.29 18.67
CA ILE A 186 2.01 -9.91 18.64
C ILE A 186 0.78 -9.77 17.71
N GLY A 187 0.52 -10.73 16.83
CA GLY A 187 -0.62 -10.69 15.91
C GLY A 187 -0.54 -9.60 14.83
N VAL A 188 0.62 -8.96 14.69
CA VAL A 188 0.97 -7.96 13.68
C VAL A 188 2.30 -8.39 13.03
N ASP A 189 2.33 -8.48 11.71
CA ASP A 189 3.47 -8.87 10.91
C ASP A 189 4.09 -7.63 10.25
N PRO A 190 5.30 -7.20 10.67
CA PRO A 190 5.94 -5.99 10.14
C PRO A 190 6.38 -6.13 8.67
N ASN A 191 6.30 -7.32 8.08
CA ASN A 191 6.52 -7.51 6.64
C ASN A 191 5.30 -7.15 5.79
N LYS A 192 4.13 -6.99 6.44
CA LYS A 192 2.90 -6.56 5.78
C LYS A 192 2.96 -5.08 5.45
N TRP A 193 2.44 -4.75 4.28
CA TRP A 193 2.35 -3.37 3.83
C TRP A 193 1.30 -2.58 4.65
N CYS A 194 1.65 -1.34 4.96
CA CYS A 194 0.73 -0.30 5.37
C CYS A 194 0.39 0.56 4.15
N VAL A 195 -0.89 0.81 3.91
CA VAL A 195 -1.35 1.70 2.84
C VAL A 195 -1.78 3.02 3.46
N LEU A 196 -1.17 4.13 3.02
CA LEU A 196 -1.61 5.49 3.28
C LEU A 196 -2.35 6.00 2.05
N LEU A 197 -3.61 6.41 2.22
CA LEU A 197 -4.37 7.13 1.20
C LEU A 197 -4.58 8.57 1.68
N GLU A 198 -4.21 9.53 0.83
CA GLU A 198 -4.33 10.95 1.15
C GLU A 198 -4.94 11.75 0.00
N GLY A 199 -5.87 12.64 0.34
CA GLY A 199 -6.46 13.60 -0.60
C GLY A 199 -7.91 13.36 -0.95
N GLU A 200 -8.57 14.43 -1.41
CA GLU A 200 -10.01 14.48 -1.62
C GLU A 200 -10.51 13.61 -2.79
N ASN A 201 -9.61 13.16 -3.66
CA ASN A 201 -9.91 12.23 -4.75
C ASN A 201 -10.14 10.80 -4.26
N VAL A 202 -9.73 10.49 -3.02
CA VAL A 202 -9.94 9.18 -2.39
C VAL A 202 -11.38 9.08 -1.88
N THR A 203 -12.14 8.14 -2.44
CA THR A 203 -13.57 7.90 -2.14
C THR A 203 -13.82 6.45 -1.69
N ASP A 204 -15.06 6.10 -1.36
CA ASP A 204 -15.42 4.74 -0.94
C ASP A 204 -15.10 3.67 -2.00
N GLN A 205 -14.99 4.04 -3.28
CA GLN A 205 -14.57 3.13 -4.34
C GLN A 205 -13.14 2.60 -4.11
N TRP A 206 -12.26 3.44 -3.54
CA TRP A 206 -10.90 3.04 -3.18
C TRP A 206 -10.91 2.04 -2.03
N LEU A 207 -11.75 2.26 -1.01
CA LEU A 207 -11.91 1.32 0.10
C LEU A 207 -12.50 -0.01 -0.38
N ALA A 208 -13.46 0.03 -1.32
CA ALA A 208 -14.04 -1.16 -1.93
C ALA A 208 -12.99 -2.00 -2.68
N LYS A 209 -12.07 -1.32 -3.38
CA LYS A 209 -10.97 -1.95 -4.11
C LYS A 209 -9.95 -2.57 -3.16
N LEU A 210 -9.49 -1.83 -2.15
CA LEU A 210 -8.57 -2.34 -1.13
C LEU A 210 -9.17 -3.52 -0.35
N GLY A 211 -10.47 -3.47 -0.05
CA GLY A 211 -11.21 -4.54 0.62
C GLY A 211 -11.31 -5.85 -0.16
N LYS A 212 -10.95 -5.86 -1.44
CA LYS A 212 -10.97 -7.04 -2.32
C LYS A 212 -9.55 -7.36 -2.79
N GLY A 213 -8.87 -8.27 -2.10
CA GLY A 213 -7.64 -8.90 -2.64
C GLY A 213 -6.35 -8.63 -1.86
N ARG A 214 -6.39 -7.98 -0.70
CA ARG A 214 -5.22 -7.84 0.17
C ARG A 214 -5.46 -8.22 1.62
N GLN A 215 -4.47 -8.89 2.19
CA GLN A 215 -4.32 -9.06 3.63
C GLN A 215 -3.60 -7.83 4.20
N LEU A 216 -4.29 -6.69 4.24
CA LEU A 216 -3.75 -5.45 4.78
C LEU A 216 -3.84 -5.46 6.30
N GLN A 217 -2.73 -5.11 6.98
CA GLN A 217 -2.73 -4.98 8.45
C GLN A 217 -2.80 -3.54 8.95
N ALA A 218 -2.43 -2.57 8.12
CA ALA A 218 -2.41 -1.17 8.50
C ALA A 218 -2.97 -0.30 7.37
N LEU A 219 -4.00 0.49 7.67
CA LEU A 219 -4.58 1.47 6.76
C LEU A 219 -4.58 2.84 7.41
N VAL A 220 -4.21 3.85 6.63
CA VAL A 220 -4.24 5.25 7.06
C VAL A 220 -4.99 6.06 6.02
N LEU A 221 -6.00 6.81 6.46
CA LEU A 221 -6.82 7.69 5.63
C LEU A 221 -6.62 9.14 6.09
N ARG A 222 -6.27 10.03 5.15
CA ARG A 222 -5.98 11.43 5.42
C ARG A 222 -6.68 12.34 4.43
N HIS A 223 -7.43 13.33 4.90
CA HIS A 223 -8.06 14.31 4.02
C HIS A 223 -8.85 13.67 2.85
N THR A 224 -9.44 12.49 3.10
CA THR A 224 -10.19 11.72 2.09
C THR A 224 -11.66 12.11 2.07
N LYS A 225 -12.34 11.87 0.95
CA LYS A 225 -13.81 12.00 0.80
C LYS A 225 -14.53 10.67 0.98
N THR A 226 -14.00 9.80 1.84
CA THR A 226 -14.64 8.55 2.24
C THR A 226 -15.76 8.83 3.24
N THR A 227 -16.85 8.08 3.15
CA THR A 227 -18.07 8.27 3.96
C THR A 227 -18.24 7.22 5.05
N ASP A 228 -19.13 7.45 6.00
CA ASP A 228 -19.44 6.48 7.07
C ASP A 228 -19.77 5.07 6.52
N GLU A 229 -20.46 5.00 5.38
CA GLU A 229 -20.74 3.76 4.66
C GLU A 229 -19.48 3.08 4.09
N GLY A 230 -18.50 3.87 3.67
CA GLY A 230 -17.20 3.40 3.17
C GLY A 230 -16.43 2.56 4.19
N ILE A 231 -16.50 2.91 5.49
CA ILE A 231 -15.85 2.13 6.56
C ILE A 231 -16.41 0.70 6.63
N ALA A 232 -17.68 0.49 6.28
CA ALA A 232 -18.28 -0.84 6.29
C ALA A 232 -17.52 -1.82 5.37
N LEU A 233 -16.90 -1.32 4.31
CA LEU A 233 -16.13 -2.11 3.35
C LEU A 233 -14.83 -2.66 3.95
N LEU A 234 -14.30 -1.99 4.97
CA LEU A 234 -13.08 -2.39 5.67
C LEU A 234 -13.28 -3.62 6.56
N ALA A 235 -14.52 -3.99 6.89
CA ALA A 235 -14.81 -5.23 7.61
C ALA A 235 -14.38 -6.50 6.83
N ASN A 236 -14.17 -6.39 5.51
CA ASN A 236 -13.62 -7.47 4.68
C ASN A 236 -12.10 -7.66 4.85
N LEU A 237 -11.41 -6.67 5.43
CA LEU A 237 -9.97 -6.75 5.73
C LEU A 237 -9.76 -7.50 7.05
N VAL A 238 -9.89 -8.83 6.98
CA VAL A 238 -9.83 -9.75 8.14
C VAL A 238 -8.49 -9.70 8.90
N ASP A 239 -7.46 -9.10 8.31
CA ASP A 239 -6.15 -8.92 8.93
C ASP A 239 -5.88 -7.48 9.40
N LEU A 240 -6.81 -6.53 9.24
CA LEU A 240 -6.60 -5.13 9.59
C LEU A 240 -6.43 -4.93 11.11
N ARG A 241 -5.22 -4.57 11.56
CA ARG A 241 -4.87 -4.36 12.98
C ARG A 241 -4.79 -2.89 13.37
N TYR A 242 -4.38 -2.03 12.46
CA TYR A 242 -4.20 -0.59 12.67
C TYR A 242 -5.03 0.20 11.64
N LEU A 243 -5.89 1.07 12.14
CA LEU A 243 -6.63 2.03 11.32
C LEU A 243 -6.41 3.43 11.88
N GLN A 244 -5.78 4.30 11.09
CA GLN A 244 -5.69 5.72 11.38
C GLN A 244 -6.55 6.50 10.40
N ILE A 245 -7.29 7.45 10.96
CA ILE A 245 -8.22 8.29 10.26
C ILE A 245 -7.91 9.72 10.68
N ARG A 246 -7.72 10.59 9.69
CA ARG A 246 -7.26 11.95 9.94
C ARG A 246 -7.91 12.98 9.03
N HIS A 247 -8.56 13.99 9.62
CA HIS A 247 -9.19 15.08 8.88
C HIS A 247 -10.11 14.56 7.77
N THR A 248 -10.91 13.53 8.08
CA THR A 248 -11.87 12.92 7.16
C THR A 248 -13.29 13.04 7.75
N PRO A 249 -14.33 13.13 6.92
CA PRO A 249 -15.69 13.48 7.36
C PRO A 249 -16.46 12.26 7.92
N PHE A 250 -15.85 11.50 8.84
CA PHE A 250 -16.56 10.43 9.53
C PHE A 250 -17.30 10.98 10.74
N SER A 251 -18.59 10.68 10.81
CA SER A 251 -19.48 11.12 11.89
C SER A 251 -19.69 10.01 12.91
N ASP A 252 -20.51 10.27 13.93
CA ASP A 252 -20.95 9.27 14.91
C ASP A 252 -21.56 8.02 14.26
N ALA A 253 -22.10 8.12 13.03
CA ALA A 253 -22.65 6.98 12.32
C ALA A 253 -21.59 5.92 11.93
N SER A 254 -20.31 6.29 11.83
CA SER A 254 -19.20 5.35 11.57
C SER A 254 -18.95 4.37 12.72
N THR A 255 -19.31 4.71 13.96
CA THR A 255 -19.01 3.90 15.16
C THR A 255 -19.50 2.46 15.06
N LYS A 256 -20.72 2.26 14.52
CA LYS A 256 -21.32 0.93 14.29
C LYS A 256 -20.57 0.09 13.25
N HIS A 257 -19.77 0.72 12.40
CA HIS A 257 -18.98 0.06 11.36
C HIS A 257 -17.60 -0.33 11.87
N PHE A 258 -16.94 0.50 12.69
CA PHE A 258 -15.68 0.13 13.34
C PHE A 258 -15.83 -1.15 14.18
N ALA A 259 -16.95 -1.32 14.87
CA ALA A 259 -17.24 -2.52 15.65
C ALA A 259 -17.33 -3.82 14.83
N LYS A 260 -17.47 -3.73 13.50
CA LYS A 260 -17.50 -4.89 12.60
C LYS A 260 -16.11 -5.32 12.11
N ILE A 261 -15.08 -4.50 12.36
CA ILE A 261 -13.69 -4.81 12.01
C ILE A 261 -13.10 -5.63 13.16
N ALA A 262 -13.44 -6.92 13.20
CA ALA A 262 -13.11 -7.82 14.32
C ALA A 262 -11.60 -7.99 14.59
N SER A 263 -10.78 -7.66 13.60
CA SER A 263 -9.33 -7.75 13.63
C SER A 263 -8.63 -6.56 14.30
N LEU A 264 -9.33 -5.46 14.52
CA LEU A 264 -8.71 -4.19 14.88
C LEU A 264 -8.11 -4.24 16.29
N ILE A 265 -6.90 -3.71 16.45
CA ILE A 265 -6.20 -3.59 17.74
C ILE A 265 -6.05 -2.13 18.13
N ARG A 266 -5.83 -1.25 17.15
CA ARG A 266 -5.59 0.18 17.36
C ARG A 266 -6.41 0.99 16.36
N LEU A 267 -7.15 1.97 16.87
CA LEU A 267 -7.98 2.89 16.11
C LEU A 267 -7.62 4.33 16.48
N GLU A 268 -7.11 5.10 15.52
CA GLU A 268 -6.78 6.50 15.72
C GLU A 268 -7.74 7.39 14.93
N LEU A 269 -8.45 8.27 15.63
CA LEU A 269 -9.50 9.14 15.10
C LEU A 269 -9.12 10.59 15.37
N TYR A 270 -8.52 11.26 14.40
CA TYR A 270 -7.96 12.61 14.57
C TYR A 270 -8.67 13.62 13.66
N GLY A 271 -9.34 14.60 14.25
CA GLY A 271 -10.02 15.65 13.47
C GLY A 271 -11.14 15.10 12.58
N THR A 272 -11.87 14.11 13.08
CA THR A 272 -13.10 13.63 12.45
C THR A 272 -14.31 14.42 12.95
N GLU A 273 -15.50 14.12 12.43
CA GLU A 273 -16.78 14.66 12.91
C GLU A 273 -17.41 13.79 14.01
N ILE A 274 -16.64 12.87 14.60
CA ILE A 274 -17.07 12.06 15.74
C ILE A 274 -17.08 12.95 16.98
N THR A 275 -18.16 12.87 17.76
CA THR A 275 -18.33 13.62 19.00
C THR A 275 -17.56 13.00 20.17
N ASP A 276 -17.32 13.80 21.22
CA ASP A 276 -16.67 13.32 22.45
C ASP A 276 -17.49 12.18 23.08
N GLU A 277 -18.83 12.31 23.09
CA GLU A 277 -19.76 11.31 23.58
C GLU A 277 -19.69 10.01 22.78
N ALA A 278 -19.72 10.09 21.45
CA ALA A 278 -19.62 8.91 20.59
C ALA A 278 -18.26 8.23 20.70
N SER A 279 -17.16 8.99 20.85
CA SER A 279 -15.83 8.43 21.08
C SER A 279 -15.76 7.63 22.40
N GLN A 280 -16.43 8.11 23.45
CA GLN A 280 -16.51 7.41 24.74
C GLN A 280 -17.35 6.13 24.62
N GLN A 281 -18.48 6.19 23.92
CA GLN A 281 -19.30 5.02 23.64
C GLN A 281 -18.53 3.98 22.83
N LEU A 282 -17.77 4.40 21.82
CA LEU A 282 -16.95 3.53 21.00
C LEU A 282 -15.88 2.80 21.84
N LYS A 283 -15.20 3.52 22.75
CA LYS A 283 -14.25 2.92 23.71
C LYS A 283 -14.90 1.86 24.60
N GLN A 284 -16.15 2.09 25.03
CA GLN A 284 -16.90 1.12 25.84
C GLN A 284 -17.35 -0.10 25.03
N GLN A 285 -17.70 0.09 23.74
CA GLN A 285 -18.11 -0.99 22.84
C GLN A 285 -16.92 -1.85 22.39
N LEU A 286 -15.72 -1.26 22.32
CA LEU A 286 -14.49 -1.90 21.85
C LEU A 286 -13.40 -1.92 22.93
N PRO A 287 -13.62 -2.55 24.09
CA PRO A 287 -12.68 -2.49 25.23
C PRO A 287 -11.34 -3.20 24.96
N ALA A 288 -11.26 -4.04 23.93
CA ALA A 288 -10.02 -4.69 23.50
C ALA A 288 -9.24 -3.88 22.44
N VAL A 289 -9.84 -2.80 21.92
CA VAL A 289 -9.24 -1.93 20.91
C VAL A 289 -8.71 -0.68 21.60
N ASP A 290 -7.45 -0.36 21.36
CA ASP A 290 -6.85 0.88 21.80
C ASP A 290 -7.33 2.04 20.90
N VAL A 291 -8.34 2.77 21.37
CA VAL A 291 -8.95 3.89 20.65
C VAL A 291 -8.34 5.21 21.13
N ASP A 292 -7.59 5.88 20.25
CA ASP A 292 -7.05 7.23 20.48
C ASP A 292 -7.85 8.23 19.63
N TYR A 293 -8.62 9.07 20.32
CA TYR A 293 -9.48 10.07 19.69
C TYR A 293 -9.00 11.47 20.09
N ARG A 294 -8.87 12.34 19.09
CA ARG A 294 -8.44 13.74 19.24
C ARG A 294 -9.18 14.61 18.24
N LYS A 295 -9.49 15.85 18.61
CA LYS A 295 -10.19 16.80 17.74
C LYS A 295 -9.34 17.38 16.60
N GLY A 296 -8.06 17.00 16.52
CA GLY A 296 -7.22 17.20 15.32
C GLY A 296 -6.40 18.49 15.31
N ALA A 297 -6.51 19.36 16.31
CA ALA A 297 -5.65 20.54 16.42
C ALA A 297 -4.17 20.16 16.60
N MET A 298 -3.29 21.03 16.10
CA MET A 298 -1.85 20.94 16.27
C MET A 298 -1.25 22.30 16.59
N LEU A 299 -0.32 22.31 17.56
CA LEU A 299 0.53 23.47 17.86
C LEU A 299 1.76 23.54 16.93
N GLY A 300 2.35 22.39 16.60
CA GLY A 300 3.48 22.28 15.67
C GLY A 300 4.84 22.51 16.32
N ILE A 301 5.05 21.86 17.47
CA ILE A 301 6.32 21.88 18.20
C ILE A 301 6.71 20.47 18.63
N THR A 302 7.98 20.28 18.98
CA THR A 302 8.42 19.19 19.86
C THR A 302 8.95 19.78 21.16
N CYS A 303 8.82 19.04 22.26
CA CYS A 303 9.35 19.42 23.57
C CYS A 303 10.23 18.30 24.15
N ASN A 304 11.11 18.68 25.07
CA ASN A 304 11.64 17.77 26.08
C ASN A 304 10.48 17.17 26.92
N ARG A 305 10.67 15.96 27.46
CA ARG A 305 9.59 15.26 28.19
C ARG A 305 9.07 16.07 29.38
N GLN A 306 9.97 16.65 30.19
CA GLN A 306 9.64 17.42 31.39
C GLN A 306 10.84 18.27 31.82
N PRO A 307 10.71 19.61 31.96
CA PRO A 307 9.55 20.40 31.55
C PRO A 307 9.37 20.40 30.02
N CYS A 308 8.21 20.84 29.52
CA CYS A 308 7.96 21.00 28.07
C CYS A 308 8.75 22.20 27.51
N SER A 309 10.07 22.05 27.44
CA SER A 309 10.95 23.01 26.77
C SER A 309 10.99 22.68 25.28
N ILE A 310 10.61 23.65 24.44
CA ILE A 310 10.48 23.51 22.99
C ILE A 310 11.86 23.18 22.40
N SER A 311 11.97 22.01 21.80
CA SER A 311 13.17 21.53 21.09
C SER A 311 13.10 21.80 19.58
N MET A 312 11.91 21.94 19.01
CA MET A 312 11.72 22.26 17.59
C MET A 312 10.39 23.00 17.41
N VAL A 313 10.36 23.91 16.45
CA VAL A 313 9.14 24.54 15.92
C VAL A 313 9.09 24.23 14.43
N TYR A 314 8.00 23.63 13.96
CA TYR A 314 7.83 23.33 12.55
C TYR A 314 7.51 24.63 11.79
N ALA A 315 8.20 24.89 10.69
CA ALA A 315 7.97 26.09 9.88
C ALA A 315 6.52 26.12 9.35
N GLY A 316 5.90 27.30 9.39
CA GLY A 316 4.51 27.51 8.96
C GLY A 316 3.44 26.98 9.91
N SER A 317 3.83 26.34 11.03
CA SER A 317 2.91 25.84 12.05
C SER A 317 2.21 26.95 12.84
N ALA A 318 1.23 26.58 13.66
CA ALA A 318 0.56 27.50 14.58
C ALA A 318 1.55 28.16 15.55
N ALA A 319 2.51 27.40 16.07
CA ALA A 319 3.52 27.90 16.98
C ALA A 319 4.49 28.88 16.30
N ASP A 320 4.95 28.57 15.09
CA ASP A 320 5.80 29.45 14.30
C ASP A 320 5.12 30.80 14.04
N LYS A 321 3.86 30.75 13.57
CA LYS A 321 3.02 31.94 13.32
C LYS A 321 2.76 32.76 14.59
N ALA A 322 2.67 32.11 15.74
CA ALA A 322 2.52 32.77 17.03
C ALA A 322 3.83 33.29 17.63
N GLY A 323 4.99 33.02 17.01
CA GLY A 323 6.28 33.50 17.49
C GLY A 323 6.87 32.72 18.66
N LEU A 324 6.41 31.47 18.86
CA LEU A 324 7.05 30.49 19.74
C LEU A 324 8.40 30.06 19.14
N ARG A 325 9.38 29.77 20.00
CA ARG A 325 10.77 29.53 19.60
C ARG A 325 11.37 28.35 20.37
N VAL A 326 12.39 27.75 19.77
CA VAL A 326 13.24 26.78 20.46
C VAL A 326 13.83 27.41 21.73
N GLY A 327 13.75 26.68 22.83
CA GLY A 327 14.18 27.13 24.17
C GLY A 327 13.07 27.69 25.05
N ASP A 328 11.91 28.07 24.50
CA ASP A 328 10.76 28.45 25.31
C ASP A 328 10.27 27.26 26.14
N THR A 329 9.81 27.50 27.37
CA THR A 329 9.16 26.46 28.18
C THR A 329 7.67 26.72 28.25
N ILE A 330 6.85 25.82 27.73
CA ILE A 330 5.39 25.94 27.83
C ILE A 330 4.96 25.60 29.26
N VAL A 331 4.34 26.57 29.93
CA VAL A 331 3.90 26.44 31.34
C VAL A 331 2.38 26.45 31.49
N LYS A 332 1.65 26.98 30.49
CA LYS A 332 0.19 26.96 30.46
C LYS A 332 -0.33 26.81 29.03
N PHE A 333 -1.39 26.02 28.86
CA PHE A 333 -2.14 25.92 27.62
C PHE A 333 -3.63 26.15 27.93
N ALA A 334 -4.22 27.20 27.36
CA ALA A 334 -5.49 27.75 27.79
C ALA A 334 -5.51 27.98 29.30
N ASP A 335 -6.33 27.22 30.04
CA ASP A 335 -6.44 27.30 31.50
C ASP A 335 -5.67 26.22 32.26
N ALA A 336 -5.06 25.26 31.56
CA ALA A 336 -4.36 24.15 32.16
C ALA A 336 -2.86 24.44 32.33
N ALA A 337 -2.33 24.14 33.51
CA ALA A 337 -0.89 24.13 33.76
C ALA A 337 -0.23 22.97 33.02
N ILE A 338 0.94 23.23 32.42
CA ILE A 338 1.70 22.27 31.64
C ILE A 338 3.01 21.99 32.35
N PHE A 339 3.20 20.75 32.79
CA PHE A 339 4.44 20.28 33.41
C PHE A 339 5.24 19.40 32.47
N SER A 340 4.56 18.69 31.57
CA SER A 340 5.18 17.73 30.65
C SER A 340 4.67 17.88 29.22
N PHE A 341 5.38 17.28 28.27
CA PHE A 341 4.90 17.19 26.89
C PHE A 341 3.62 16.35 26.76
N ALA A 342 3.42 15.37 27.66
CA ALA A 342 2.20 14.58 27.70
C ALA A 342 1.00 15.44 28.11
N ASP A 343 1.16 16.30 29.12
CA ASP A 343 0.11 17.23 29.56
C ASP A 343 -0.30 18.13 28.41
N LEU A 344 0.68 18.72 27.70
CA LEU A 344 0.42 19.58 26.56
C LEU A 344 -0.35 18.84 25.45
N THR A 345 0.09 17.63 25.13
CA THR A 345 -0.56 16.80 24.10
C THR A 345 -2.00 16.46 24.49
N GLU A 346 -2.27 16.16 25.75
CA GLU A 346 -3.61 15.90 26.28
C GLU A 346 -4.50 17.14 26.24
N GLN A 347 -3.96 18.34 26.50
CA GLN A 347 -4.75 19.56 26.40
C GLN A 347 -5.07 19.90 24.95
N ILE A 348 -4.09 19.84 24.04
CA ILE A 348 -4.30 20.12 22.61
C ILE A 348 -5.32 19.15 21.99
N SER A 349 -5.36 17.88 22.41
CA SER A 349 -6.25 16.88 21.83
C SER A 349 -7.74 17.22 21.94
N LYS A 350 -8.10 18.12 22.86
CA LYS A 350 -9.47 18.60 23.13
C LYS A 350 -9.92 19.70 22.17
N TYR A 351 -9.04 20.18 21.29
CA TYR A 351 -9.29 21.30 20.39
C TYR A 351 -9.28 20.87 18.92
N SER A 352 -10.09 21.58 18.14
CA SER A 352 -10.16 21.48 16.69
C SER A 352 -9.27 22.52 16.02
N PRO A 353 -8.78 22.25 14.80
CA PRO A 353 -8.10 23.25 13.99
C PRO A 353 -8.92 24.52 13.82
N GLY A 354 -8.26 25.67 13.77
CA GLY A 354 -8.89 26.99 13.66
C GLY A 354 -9.39 27.59 14.98
N GLN A 355 -9.30 26.87 16.10
CA GLN A 355 -9.59 27.45 17.42
C GLN A 355 -8.41 28.29 17.92
N GLN A 356 -8.72 29.44 18.52
CA GLN A 356 -7.73 30.27 19.20
C GLN A 356 -7.58 29.86 20.66
N VAL A 357 -6.34 29.81 21.14
CA VAL A 357 -5.99 29.50 22.53
C VAL A 357 -4.84 30.38 22.99
N ILE A 358 -4.78 30.66 24.29
CA ILE A 358 -3.63 31.33 24.89
C ILE A 358 -2.62 30.28 25.33
N VAL A 359 -1.36 30.45 24.93
CA VAL A 359 -0.23 29.63 25.38
C VAL A 359 0.70 30.51 26.19
N ALA A 360 0.90 30.19 27.47
CA ALA A 360 1.88 30.87 28.30
C ALA A 360 3.21 30.11 28.28
N ILE A 361 4.28 30.86 28.03
CA ILE A 361 5.65 30.35 28.03
C ILE A 361 6.50 31.07 29.05
N GLU A 362 7.57 30.42 29.48
CA GLU A 362 8.72 31.07 30.10
C GLU A 362 9.86 31.23 29.10
N ARG A 363 10.31 32.48 28.95
CA ARG A 363 11.45 32.87 28.12
C ARG A 363 12.34 33.81 28.91
N ASN A 364 13.61 33.45 29.08
CA ASN A 364 14.59 34.24 29.86
C ASN A 364 14.12 34.61 31.28
N GLY A 365 13.41 33.69 31.95
CA GLY A 365 12.90 33.90 33.32
C GLY A 365 11.69 34.83 33.43
N LYS A 366 11.05 35.18 32.31
CA LYS A 366 9.79 35.94 32.28
C LYS A 366 8.68 35.10 31.63
N THR A 367 7.47 35.25 32.14
CA THR A 367 6.28 34.65 31.53
C THR A 367 5.75 35.56 30.42
N GLU A 368 5.51 34.98 29.24
CA GLU A 368 4.88 35.63 28.09
C GLU A 368 3.65 34.83 27.68
N GLU A 369 2.56 35.52 27.35
CA GLU A 369 1.35 34.90 26.80
C GLU A 369 1.27 35.16 25.29
N HIS A 370 0.98 34.11 24.53
CA HIS A 370 0.85 34.15 23.08
C HIS A 370 -0.53 33.65 22.69
N GLU A 371 -1.25 34.45 21.91
CA GLU A 371 -2.50 34.01 21.29
C GLU A 371 -2.16 33.16 20.06
N VAL A 372 -2.59 31.91 20.07
CA VAL A 372 -2.25 30.92 19.05
C VAL A 372 -3.51 30.46 18.34
N LEU A 373 -3.58 30.65 17.03
CA LEU A 373 -4.57 30.00 16.17
C LEU A 373 -4.08 28.58 15.86
N LEU A 374 -4.72 27.57 16.43
CA LEU A 374 -4.32 26.17 16.26
C LEU A 374 -4.48 25.73 14.80
N GLY A 375 -3.48 25.01 14.30
CA GLY A 375 -3.46 24.50 12.93
C GLY A 375 -3.96 23.07 12.83
N GLU A 376 -4.10 22.61 11.59
CA GLU A 376 -4.13 21.18 11.30
C GLU A 376 -2.73 20.60 11.41
N TRP A 377 -2.66 19.28 11.45
CA TRP A 377 -1.36 18.64 11.49
C TRP A 377 -0.67 18.72 10.14
N ILE A 378 0.60 19.12 10.20
CA ILE A 378 1.48 19.20 9.05
C ILE A 378 2.53 18.11 9.29
N GLU A 379 2.50 17.03 8.51
CA GLU A 379 3.65 16.13 8.51
C GLU A 379 4.76 16.78 7.66
N PRO A 380 5.99 16.89 8.21
CA PRO A 380 7.12 17.46 7.50
C PRO A 380 7.62 16.58 6.36
#